data_AF-A0A7X0C7P9-F1
#
_entry.id   AF-A0A7X0C7P9-F1
#
_cell.length_a   1.000
_cell.length_b   1.000
_cell.length_c   1.000
_cell.angle_alpha   90.00
_cell.angle_beta   90.00
_cell.angle_gamma   90.00
#
_symmetry.space_group_name_H-M   'P 1'
#
loop_
_entity.id
_entity.type
_entity.pdbx_description
1 polymer ?
#
loop_
_entity_poly.entity_id
_entity_poly.type
_entity_poly.pdbx_seq_one_letter_code
_entity_poly.pdbx_strand_id
1 'polypeptide(L)'
;MRLSSDHPPDRALLDPVLTPRLGAGGAGSPDDTDAEVIRRSLHDPEGFAEIFRRHFTAIHRYAAARLGAAADDVAAETFLAAFRQRERYRNRR
;
A
#
# COMPACT_ATOMS: atom_id res chain seq x y z
N MET A 1 27.44 -8.00 40.83
CA MET A 1 27.49 -8.58 39.46
C MET A 1 26.06 -8.67 38.94
N ARG A 2 25.73 -7.94 37.88
CA ARG A 2 24.38 -7.79 37.35
C ARG A 2 24.26 -8.47 35.98
N LEU A 3 23.16 -9.20 35.81
CA LEU A 3 22.41 -9.43 34.57
C LEU A 3 22.98 -10.43 33.55
N SER A 4 22.60 -11.71 33.71
CA SER A 4 22.20 -12.52 32.55
C SER A 4 20.70 -12.32 32.35
N SER A 5 20.33 -11.28 31.60
CA SER A 5 19.06 -11.29 30.87
C SER A 5 19.39 -11.79 29.48
N ASP A 6 19.26 -13.10 29.30
CA ASP A 6 19.13 -13.68 27.97
C ASP A 6 17.73 -13.31 27.47
N HIS A 7 17.62 -12.12 26.89
CA HIS A 7 16.42 -11.66 26.23
C HIS A 7 16.46 -12.20 24.80
N PRO A 8 15.51 -13.06 24.38
CA PRO A 8 15.46 -13.48 22.99
C PRO A 8 15.24 -12.24 22.10
N PRO A 9 15.82 -12.18 20.89
CA PRO A 9 15.58 -11.05 20.00
C PRO A 9 14.09 -11.01 19.67
N ASP A 10 13.49 -9.86 19.99
CA ASP A 10 12.15 -9.45 19.59
C ASP A 10 11.99 -9.60 18.07
N ARG A 11 11.50 -10.77 17.67
CA ARG A 11 11.21 -11.15 16.29
C ARG A 11 9.70 -11.06 16.04
N ALA A 12 9.03 -10.17 16.77
CA ALA A 12 7.58 -10.11 16.85
C ALA A 12 7.00 -8.69 16.69
N LEU A 13 7.59 -7.79 15.90
CA LEU A 13 6.89 -6.57 15.43
C LEU A 13 7.35 -6.16 14.03
N LEU A 14 7.21 -7.08 13.07
CA LEU A 14 6.70 -6.67 11.77
C LEU A 14 5.21 -6.39 11.96
N ASP A 15 4.90 -5.20 12.46
CA ASP A 15 3.53 -4.71 12.54
C ASP A 15 2.89 -4.86 11.15
N PRO A 16 1.83 -5.66 10.98
CA PRO A 16 1.04 -5.60 9.77
C PRO A 16 0.08 -4.40 9.90
N VAL A 17 0.61 -3.19 10.01
CA VAL A 17 -0.19 -1.99 9.74
C VAL A 17 -0.32 -1.92 8.22
N LEU A 18 -1.24 -2.75 7.71
CA LEU A 18 -1.88 -2.79 6.39
C LEU A 18 -2.46 -4.19 6.11
N THR A 19 -2.85 -5.00 7.11
CA THR A 19 -3.90 -6.00 6.86
C THR A 19 -5.26 -5.30 6.97
N PRO A 20 -5.87 -4.87 5.84
CA PRO A 20 -7.29 -4.58 5.88
C PRO A 20 -8.00 -5.83 6.41
N ARG A 21 -8.95 -5.64 7.32
CA ARG A 21 -9.94 -6.69 7.61
C ARG A 21 -10.51 -7.05 6.24
N LEU A 22 -10.25 -8.26 5.75
CA LEU A 22 -10.79 -8.72 4.48
C LEU A 22 -12.31 -8.84 4.66
N GLY A 23 -13.02 -7.71 4.50
CA GLY A 23 -14.40 -7.72 4.08
C GLY A 23 -14.43 -8.45 2.75
N ALA A 24 -15.21 -9.53 2.68
CA ALA A 24 -15.40 -10.34 1.49
C ALA A 24 -16.24 -9.59 0.42
N GLY A 25 -15.84 -8.38 0.04
CA GLY A 25 -16.53 -7.58 -0.95
C GLY A 25 -15.67 -6.40 -1.39
N GLY A 26 -14.80 -6.60 -2.39
CA GLY A 26 -14.06 -5.48 -2.97
C GLY A 26 -12.74 -5.79 -3.66
N ALA A 27 -12.24 -7.03 -3.61
CA ALA A 27 -11.12 -7.44 -4.46
C ALA A 27 -11.58 -7.35 -5.92
N GLY A 28 -11.14 -6.32 -6.62
CA GLY A 28 -11.37 -6.21 -8.05
C GLY A 28 -10.90 -7.47 -8.74
N SER A 29 -11.61 -7.88 -9.79
CA SER A 29 -11.12 -8.98 -10.61
C SER A 29 -9.73 -8.62 -11.14
N PRO A 30 -8.83 -9.59 -11.34
CA PRO A 30 -7.52 -9.34 -11.95
C PRO A 30 -7.65 -8.65 -13.32
N ASP A 31 -8.80 -8.80 -13.97
CA ASP A 31 -9.13 -8.19 -15.27
C ASP A 31 -9.64 -6.73 -15.17
N ASP A 32 -9.97 -6.23 -13.97
CA ASP A 32 -10.43 -4.84 -13.80
C ASP A 32 -9.31 -3.89 -14.24
N THR A 33 -9.65 -2.89 -15.04
CA THR A 33 -8.75 -1.78 -15.33
C THR A 33 -8.52 -0.93 -14.08
N ASP A 34 -7.38 -0.26 -13.99
CA ASP A 34 -7.10 0.65 -12.86
C ASP A 34 -8.17 1.72 -12.70
N ALA A 35 -8.78 2.16 -13.79
CA ALA A 35 -9.88 3.11 -13.76
C ALA A 35 -11.16 2.52 -13.12
N GLU A 36 -11.45 1.25 -13.36
CA GLU A 36 -12.57 0.56 -12.70
C GLU A 36 -12.31 0.39 -11.20
N VAL A 37 -11.10 -0.02 -10.84
CA VAL A 37 -10.66 -0.12 -9.43
C VAL A 37 -10.74 1.24 -8.74
N ILE A 38 -10.26 2.31 -9.37
CA ILE A 38 -10.30 3.68 -8.83
C ILE A 38 -11.75 4.15 -8.66
N ARG A 39 -12.62 3.95 -9.65
CA ARG A 39 -14.05 4.31 -9.52
C ARG A 39 -14.74 3.52 -8.42
N ARG A 40 -14.45 2.21 -8.29
CA ARG A 40 -14.98 1.37 -7.20
C ARG A 40 -14.55 1.93 -5.85
N SER A 41 -13.29 2.33 -5.76
CA SER A 41 -12.72 2.84 -4.50
C SER A 41 -13.32 4.15 -3.97
N LEU A 42 -14.18 4.82 -4.75
CA LEU A 42 -14.92 5.98 -4.28
C LEU A 42 -16.03 5.60 -3.29
N HIS A 43 -16.65 4.43 -3.47
CA HIS A 43 -17.70 3.91 -2.58
C HIS A 43 -17.21 2.78 -1.68
N ASP A 44 -16.16 2.07 -2.10
CA ASP A 44 -15.49 1.03 -1.32
C ASP A 44 -14.00 1.36 -1.15
N PRO A 45 -13.61 2.16 -0.13
CA PRO A 45 -12.23 2.57 0.09
C PRO A 45 -11.20 1.43 0.07
N GLU A 46 -11.55 0.24 0.56
CA GLU A 46 -10.67 -0.93 0.62
C GLU A 46 -10.31 -1.43 -0.78
N GLY A 47 -11.19 -1.23 -1.76
CA GLY A 47 -10.94 -1.54 -3.17
C GLY A 47 -9.70 -0.86 -3.76
N PHE A 48 -9.22 0.25 -3.18
CA PHE A 48 -7.98 0.92 -3.62
C PHE A 48 -6.72 0.10 -3.36
N ALA A 49 -6.76 -0.87 -2.43
CA ALA A 49 -5.63 -1.75 -2.14
C ALA A 49 -5.13 -2.50 -3.38
N GLU A 50 -5.98 -2.71 -4.38
CA GLU A 50 -5.58 -3.32 -5.65
C GLU A 50 -4.63 -2.42 -6.47
N ILE A 51 -4.84 -1.09 -6.48
CA ILE A 51 -3.89 -0.15 -7.09
C ILE A 51 -2.54 -0.22 -6.37
N PHE A 52 -2.56 -0.30 -5.03
CA PHE A 52 -1.35 -0.47 -4.25
C PHE A 52 -0.62 -1.77 -4.66
N ARG A 53 -1.30 -2.92 -4.64
CA ARG A 53 -0.71 -4.22 -5.00
C ARG A 53 -0.09 -4.21 -6.40
N ARG A 54 -0.77 -3.62 -7.39
CA ARG A 54 -0.30 -3.58 -8.79
C ARG A 54 0.93 -2.70 -8.97
N HIS A 55 1.01 -1.57 -8.28
CA HIS A 55 2.00 -0.52 -8.57
C HIS A 55 3.10 -0.36 -7.54
N PHE A 56 2.94 -0.90 -6.32
CA PHE A 56 3.87 -0.65 -5.21
C PHE A 56 5.29 -1.03 -5.57
N THR A 57 5.53 -2.25 -6.08
CA THR A 57 6.88 -2.71 -6.42
C THR A 57 7.56 -1.82 -7.45
N ALA A 58 6.84 -1.34 -8.47
CA ALA A 58 7.40 -0.49 -9.51
C ALA A 58 7.77 0.90 -8.97
N ILE A 59 6.87 1.53 -8.22
CA ILE A 59 7.07 2.85 -7.63
C ILE A 59 8.17 2.80 -6.57
N HIS A 60 8.14 1.79 -5.69
CA HIS A 60 9.14 1.58 -4.65
C HIS A 60 10.54 1.37 -5.24
N ARG A 61 10.66 0.49 -6.24
CA ARG A 61 11.95 0.26 -6.92
C ARG A 61 12.50 1.55 -7.55
N TYR A 62 11.64 2.36 -8.17
CA TYR A 62 12.06 3.66 -8.70
C TYR A 62 12.52 4.61 -7.59
N ALA A 63 11.77 4.71 -6.49
CA ALA A 63 12.12 5.55 -5.35
C ALA A 63 13.43 5.08 -4.69
N ALA A 64 13.61 3.78 -4.48
CA ALA A 64 14.83 3.19 -3.91
C ALA A 64 16.06 3.48 -4.76
N ALA A 65 15.93 3.39 -6.09
CA ALA A 65 17.02 3.70 -7.01
C ALA A 65 17.45 5.18 -6.94
N ARG A 66 16.58 6.09 -6.48
CA ARG A 66 16.82 7.54 -6.53
C ARG A 66 17.06 8.17 -5.16
N LEU A 67 16.46 7.62 -4.11
CA LEU A 67 16.41 8.19 -2.76
C LEU A 67 16.83 7.20 -1.66
N GLY A 68 17.14 5.95 -2.03
CA GLY A 68 17.61 4.92 -1.09
C GLY A 68 16.59 4.63 0.00
N ALA A 69 16.99 4.80 1.27
CA ALA A 69 16.19 4.46 2.44
C ALA A 69 14.85 5.21 2.53
N ALA A 70 14.70 6.37 1.88
CA ALA A 70 13.45 7.12 1.87
C ALA A 70 12.37 6.54 0.93
N ALA A 71 12.64 5.40 0.29
CA ALA A 71 11.72 4.79 -0.68
C ALA A 71 10.36 4.39 -0.10
N ASP A 72 10.35 3.87 1.14
CA ASP A 72 9.12 3.43 1.80
C ASP A 72 8.19 4.61 2.07
N ASP A 73 8.73 5.70 2.64
CA ASP A 73 7.98 6.92 2.93
C ASP A 73 7.43 7.55 1.64
N VAL A 74 8.26 7.67 0.61
CA VAL A 74 7.85 8.26 -0.67
C VAL A 74 6.81 7.40 -1.37
N ALA A 75 6.93 6.07 -1.33
CA ALA A 75 5.91 5.18 -1.87
C ALA A 75 4.60 5.34 -1.10
N ALA A 76 4.63 5.33 0.24
CA ALA A 76 3.47 5.52 1.08
C ALA A 76 2.77 6.87 0.82
N GLU A 77 3.53 7.97 0.77
CA GLU A 77 3.02 9.30 0.46
C GLU A 77 2.41 9.37 -0.95
N THR A 78 3.01 8.70 -1.93
CA THR A 78 2.49 8.64 -3.30
C THR A 78 1.12 7.98 -3.33
N PHE A 79 0.97 6.82 -2.69
CA PHE A 79 -0.33 6.13 -2.64
C PHE A 79 -1.35 6.88 -1.80
N LEU A 80 -0.95 7.53 -0.71
CA LEU A 80 -1.82 8.40 0.08
C LEU A 80 -2.32 9.58 -0.74
N ALA A 81 -1.43 10.24 -1.48
CA ALA A 81 -1.78 11.35 -2.36
C ALA A 81 -2.72 10.89 -3.48
N ALA A 82 -2.46 9.74 -4.09
CA ALA A 82 -3.33 9.14 -5.11
C ALA A 82 -4.72 8.80 -4.55
N PHE A 83 -4.77 8.16 -3.38
CA PHE A 83 -6.04 7.83 -2.71
C PHE A 83 -6.86 9.09 -2.41
N ARG A 84 -6.25 10.15 -1.88
CA ARG A 84 -6.94 11.42 -1.61
C ARG A 84 -7.46 12.12 -2.87
N GLN A 85 -6.76 11.97 -3.99
CA GLN A 85 -7.09 12.64 -5.25
C GLN A 85 -7.94 11.79 -6.20
N ARG A 86 -8.29 10.56 -5.83
CA ARG A 86 -8.91 9.57 -6.72
C ARG A 86 -10.26 9.98 -7.32
N GLU A 87 -11.00 10.88 -6.67
CA GLU A 87 -12.24 11.46 -7.21
C GLU A 87 -11.99 12.29 -8.48
N ARG A 88 -10.81 12.89 -8.60
CA ARG A 88 -10.40 13.70 -9.76
C ARG A 88 -9.80 12.87 -10.89
N TYR A 89 -9.61 11.56 -10.68
CA TYR A 89 -9.02 10.69 -11.68
C TYR A 89 -9.93 10.61 -12.92
N ARG A 90 -9.43 11.10 -14.04
CA ARG A 90 -10.06 10.95 -15.35
C ARG A 90 -9.21 9.99 -16.15
N ASN A 91 -9.72 8.77 -16.36
CA ASN A 91 -9.10 7.86 -17.32
C ASN A 91 -9.24 8.48 -18.71
N ARG A 92 -8.12 8.94 -19.27
CA ARG A 92 -8.04 9.31 -20.68
C ARG A 92 -7.88 8.01 -21.46
N ARG A 93 -9.00 7.42 -21.86
CA ARG A 93 -9.01 6.39 -22.91
C ARG A 93 -8.83 7.05 -24.27
#